data_AF-A0A9X1JP51-F1
#
_entry.id   AF-A0A9X1JP51-F1
#
_cell.length_a   1.000
_cell.length_b   1.000
_cell.length_c   1.000
_cell.angle_alpha   90.00
_cell.angle_beta   90.00
_cell.angle_gamma   90.00
#
_symmetry.space_group_name_H-M   'P 1'
#
loop_
_entity.id
_entity.type
_entity.pdbx_description
1 polymer ?
#
loop_
_entity_poly.entity_id
_entity_poly.type
_entity_poly.pdbx_seq_one_letter_code
_entity_poly.pdbx_strand_id
1 'polypeptide(L)'
;MRLRFSHTKLYKWIITAIRFGKRYKTLFTYSGLLFLTISNFYLRSDVIDLEVELQKIKSENSKLIADMVYFNRSFEDFPLPVWQKVKRNGAFVMQYVNKAYYLKYLEPRGFSRYDYMGSTDFDIYDQKTASVFHARDLSLAIDGSWRRFDESILEVETNQRTRLDVIKWRIIERQDTLIYGMVIPEKIK
;
A
#
# COMPACT_ATOMS: atom_id res chain seq x y z
N MET A 1 -43.13 22.20 54.63
CA MET A 1 -41.85 21.50 54.39
C MET A 1 -41.05 22.28 53.34
N ARG A 2 -40.15 23.18 53.76
CA ARG A 2 -39.28 23.95 52.85
C ARG A 2 -37.84 23.83 53.36
N LEU A 3 -37.02 23.07 52.64
CA LEU A 3 -35.62 22.83 52.95
C LEU A 3 -34.80 24.11 52.71
N ARG A 4 -34.43 24.80 53.80
CA ARG A 4 -33.49 25.93 53.80
C ARG A 4 -32.07 25.37 53.64
N PHE A 5 -31.57 25.30 52.40
CA PHE A 5 -30.18 24.89 52.15
C PHE A 5 -29.19 26.01 52.51
N SER A 6 -28.11 25.61 53.16
CA SER A 6 -27.07 26.45 53.77
C SER A 6 -26.15 27.11 52.73
N HIS A 7 -26.51 28.30 52.24
CA HIS A 7 -25.64 29.09 51.35
C HIS A 7 -24.32 29.54 52.02
N THR A 8 -24.29 29.66 53.35
CA THR A 8 -23.11 30.09 54.11
C THR A 8 -22.04 29.01 54.26
N LYS A 9 -22.39 27.72 54.29
CA LYS A 9 -21.40 26.62 54.29
C LYS A 9 -20.72 26.49 52.94
N LEU A 10 -21.48 26.49 51.85
CA LEU A 10 -20.94 26.34 50.49
C LEU A 10 -19.95 27.46 50.15
N TYR A 11 -20.30 28.71 50.48
CA TYR A 11 -19.44 29.87 50.27
C TYR A 11 -18.13 29.79 51.08
N LYS A 12 -18.19 29.34 52.34
CA LYS A 12 -16.97 29.10 53.15
C LYS A 12 -16.10 27.99 52.57
N TRP A 13 -16.70 26.91 52.06
CA TRP A 13 -15.97 25.85 51.36
C TRP A 13 -15.29 26.35 50.10
N ILE A 14 -15.97 27.16 49.28
CA ILE A 14 -15.39 27.76 48.07
C ILE A 14 -14.21 28.67 48.42
N ILE A 15 -14.35 29.55 49.42
CA ILE A 15 -13.24 30.42 49.86
C ILE A 15 -12.06 29.59 50.39
N THR A 16 -12.34 28.51 51.13
CA THR A 16 -11.30 27.63 51.67
C THR A 16 -10.58 26.89 50.55
N ALA A 17 -11.31 26.41 49.54
CA ALA A 17 -10.76 25.80 48.34
C ALA A 17 -9.93 26.79 47.50
N ILE A 18 -10.38 28.03 47.35
CA ILE A 18 -9.63 29.09 46.66
C ILE A 18 -8.33 29.42 47.41
N ARG A 19 -8.39 29.51 48.74
CA ARG A 19 -7.22 29.79 49.60
C ARG A 19 -6.22 28.62 49.57
N PHE A 20 -6.72 27.39 49.52
CA PHE A 20 -5.94 26.17 49.33
C PHE A 20 -5.27 26.13 47.95
N GLY A 21 -6.04 26.38 46.89
CA GLY A 21 -5.53 26.46 45.51
C GLY A 21 -4.46 27.54 45.34
N LYS A 22 -4.59 28.70 45.99
CA LYS A 22 -3.54 29.74 46.02
C LYS A 22 -2.29 29.29 46.80
N ARG A 23 -2.44 28.59 47.92
CA ARG A 23 -1.32 28.10 48.76
C ARG A 23 -0.50 27.02 48.05
N TYR A 24 -1.15 26.16 47.26
CA TYR A 24 -0.50 25.05 46.55
C TYR A 24 -0.35 25.29 45.05
N LYS A 25 -0.60 26.51 44.57
CA LYS A 25 -0.52 26.88 43.14
C LYS A 25 0.79 26.42 42.50
N THR A 26 1.91 26.61 43.21
CA THR A 26 3.24 26.22 42.73
C THR A 26 3.38 24.70 42.56
N LEU A 27 2.83 23.92 43.50
CA LEU A 27 2.86 22.44 43.41
C LEU A 27 2.03 21.94 42.23
N PHE A 28 0.86 22.53 41.97
CA PHE A 28 0.03 22.18 40.81
C PHE A 28 0.71 22.52 39.47
N THR A 29 1.42 23.65 39.40
CA THR A 29 2.19 23.99 38.20
C THR A 29 3.33 22.99 37.97
N TYR A 30 4.08 22.64 39.02
CA TYR A 30 5.17 21.66 38.89
C TYR A 30 4.68 20.24 38.61
N SER A 31 3.54 19.82 39.19
CA SER A 31 2.94 18.53 38.86
C SER A 31 2.46 18.48 37.41
N GLY A 32 1.90 19.59 36.90
CA GLY A 32 1.53 19.71 35.49
C GLY A 32 2.74 19.65 34.56
N LEU A 33 3.83 20.34 34.91
CA LEU A 33 5.10 20.26 34.19
C LEU A 33 5.67 18.83 34.19
N LEU A 34 5.72 18.17 35.35
CA LEU A 34 6.16 16.78 35.46
C LEU A 34 5.32 15.84 34.60
N PHE A 35 3.99 15.98 34.66
CA PHE A 35 3.07 15.20 33.85
C PHE A 35 3.32 15.41 32.35
N LEU A 36 3.52 16.65 31.92
CA LEU A 36 3.85 16.98 30.53
C LEU A 36 5.22 16.41 30.13
N THR A 37 6.24 16.50 30.98
CA THR A 37 7.56 15.95 30.70
C THR A 37 7.50 14.43 30.52
N ILE A 38 6.80 13.74 31.43
CA ILE A 38 6.61 12.28 31.36
C ILE A 38 5.83 11.92 30.09
N SER A 39 4.74 12.63 29.80
CA SER A 39 3.94 12.38 28.60
C SER A 39 4.73 12.62 27.31
N ASN A 40 5.53 13.68 27.25
CA ASN A 40 6.38 14.00 26.10
C ASN A 40 7.49 12.95 25.92
N PHE A 41 8.04 12.43 27.02
CA PHE A 41 9.02 11.35 26.97
C PHE A 41 8.43 10.08 26.36
N TYR A 42 7.24 9.65 26.81
CA TYR A 42 6.55 8.50 26.21
C TYR A 42 6.23 8.71 24.74
N LEU A 43 5.67 9.88 24.38
CA LEU A 43 5.38 10.21 22.98
C LEU A 43 6.63 10.17 22.09
N ARG A 44 7.77 10.65 22.58
CA ARG A 44 9.03 10.57 21.84
C ARG A 44 9.51 9.14 21.68
N SER A 45 9.37 8.31 22.73
CA SER A 45 9.71 6.90 22.66
C SER A 45 8.87 6.19 21.60
N ASP A 46 7.55 6.37 21.63
CA ASP A 46 6.63 5.77 20.67
C ASP A 46 6.95 6.19 19.22
N VAL A 47 7.29 7.48 19.02
CA VAL A 47 7.71 7.98 17.69
C VAL A 47 9.00 7.32 17.22
N ILE A 48 10.00 7.19 18.08
CA ILE A 48 11.27 6.54 17.74
C ILE A 48 11.04 5.06 17.39
N ASP A 49 10.26 4.36 18.21
CA ASP A 49 9.96 2.93 17.99
C ASP A 49 9.23 2.73 16.66
N LEU A 50 8.25 3.59 16.35
CA LEU A 50 7.51 3.56 15.09
C LEU A 50 8.42 3.85 13.89
N GLU A 51 9.35 4.81 14.01
CA GLU A 51 10.32 5.11 12.95
C GLU A 51 11.25 3.91 12.69
N VAL A 52 11.71 3.24 13.74
CA VAL A 52 12.56 2.04 13.63
C VAL A 52 11.80 0.90 12.95
N GLU A 53 10.55 0.64 13.37
CA GLU A 53 9.72 -0.41 12.76
C GLU A 53 9.45 -0.10 11.27
N LEU A 54 9.13 1.15 10.95
CA LEU A 54 8.91 1.59 9.58
C LEU A 54 10.16 1.42 8.71
N GLN A 55 11.34 1.75 9.23
CA GLN A 55 12.61 1.53 8.52
C GLN A 55 12.88 0.05 8.29
N LYS A 56 12.61 -0.80 9.30
CA LYS A 56 12.76 -2.25 9.19
C LYS A 56 11.84 -2.81 8.10
N ILE A 57 10.55 -2.46 8.12
CA ILE A 57 9.58 -2.90 7.10
C ILE A 57 10.01 -2.45 5.70
N LYS A 58 10.48 -1.20 5.54
CA LYS A 58 10.98 -0.70 4.25
C LYS A 58 12.20 -1.49 3.76
N SER A 59 13.12 -1.82 4.66
CA SER A 59 14.31 -2.60 4.35
C SER A 59 13.94 -4.03 3.92
N GLU A 60 13.06 -4.69 4.67
CA GLU A 60 12.56 -6.02 4.34
C GLU A 60 11.83 -6.04 2.99
N ASN A 61 10.97 -5.05 2.73
CA ASN A 61 10.27 -4.93 1.44
C ASN A 61 11.27 -4.73 0.28
N SER A 62 12.26 -3.86 0.46
CA SER A 62 13.30 -3.63 -0.54
C SER A 62 14.09 -4.90 -0.85
N LYS A 63 14.37 -5.72 0.17
CA LYS A 63 15.03 -7.01 0.01
C LYS A 63 14.17 -8.01 -0.76
N LEU A 64 12.90 -8.15 -0.40
CA LEU A 64 11.96 -9.05 -1.10
C LEU A 64 11.83 -8.68 -2.57
N ILE A 65 11.74 -7.38 -2.87
CA ILE A 65 11.73 -6.87 -4.24
C ILE A 65 13.00 -7.24 -4.99
N ALA A 66 14.18 -7.06 -4.37
CA ALA A 66 15.45 -7.41 -4.98
C ALA A 66 15.55 -8.92 -5.25
N ASP A 67 15.07 -9.76 -4.33
CA ASP A 67 15.00 -11.21 -4.50
C ASP A 67 14.10 -11.59 -5.68
N MET A 68 12.96 -10.90 -5.87
CA MET A 68 12.05 -11.12 -7.00
C MET A 68 12.68 -10.75 -8.34
N VAL A 69 13.42 -9.63 -8.39
CA VAL A 69 14.17 -9.23 -9.59
C VAL A 69 15.28 -10.23 -9.89
N TYR A 70 16.02 -10.68 -8.87
CA TYR A 70 17.07 -11.67 -9.02
C TYR A 70 16.54 -13.02 -9.52
N PHE A 71 15.41 -13.48 -8.98
CA PHE A 71 14.75 -14.70 -9.43
C PHE A 71 14.35 -14.63 -10.90
N ASN A 72 13.90 -13.45 -11.34
CA ASN A 72 13.46 -13.20 -12.72
C ASN A 72 14.56 -12.57 -13.61
N ARG A 73 15.84 -12.65 -13.23
CA ARG A 73 16.94 -11.99 -13.94
C ARG A 73 17.03 -12.30 -15.44
N SER A 74 16.57 -13.48 -15.86
CA SER A 74 16.52 -13.87 -17.28
C SER A 74 15.58 -13.01 -18.11
N PHE A 75 14.60 -12.36 -17.47
CA PHE A 75 13.64 -11.47 -18.12
C PHE A 75 14.02 -9.99 -18.06
N GLU A 76 15.00 -9.61 -17.24
CA GLU A 76 15.39 -8.19 -17.07
C GLU A 76 15.87 -7.55 -18.38
N ASP A 77 16.70 -8.28 -19.14
CA ASP A 77 17.21 -7.85 -20.44
C ASP A 77 16.34 -8.33 -21.61
N PHE A 78 15.22 -9.00 -21.33
CA PHE A 78 14.33 -9.49 -22.37
C PHE A 78 13.62 -8.31 -23.05
N PRO A 79 13.66 -8.19 -24.39
CA PRO A 79 13.23 -6.98 -25.09
C PRO A 79 11.72 -6.78 -25.10
N LEU A 80 10.94 -7.82 -24.80
CA LEU A 80 9.49 -7.74 -24.77
C LEU A 80 8.98 -7.52 -23.34
N PRO A 81 7.89 -6.76 -23.16
CA PRO A 81 7.21 -6.63 -21.87
C PRO A 81 6.75 -7.98 -21.34
N VAL A 82 7.20 -8.34 -20.14
CA VAL A 82 6.85 -9.57 -19.43
C VAL A 82 6.44 -9.24 -17.99
N TRP A 83 5.45 -9.96 -17.48
CA TRP A 83 4.98 -9.84 -16.10
C TRP A 83 4.56 -11.19 -15.53
N GLN A 84 4.51 -11.22 -14.19
CA GLN A 84 4.04 -12.34 -13.41
C GLN A 84 3.10 -11.83 -12.32
N LYS A 85 1.93 -12.47 -12.20
CA LYS A 85 0.96 -12.25 -11.12
C LYS A 85 0.75 -13.52 -10.32
N VAL A 86 0.40 -13.36 -9.05
CA VAL A 86 -0.03 -14.46 -8.18
C VAL A 86 -1.49 -14.27 -7.79
N LYS A 87 -2.28 -15.36 -7.81
CA LYS A 87 -3.65 -15.35 -7.31
C LYS A 87 -3.64 -15.45 -5.78
N ARG A 88 -4.18 -14.44 -5.09
CA ARG A 88 -4.31 -14.39 -3.63
C ARG A 88 -5.70 -13.89 -3.26
N ASN A 89 -6.44 -14.62 -2.43
CA ASN A 89 -7.76 -14.21 -1.92
C ASN A 89 -8.74 -13.74 -3.03
N GLY A 90 -8.70 -14.37 -4.20
CA GLY A 90 -9.54 -13.99 -5.35
C GLY A 90 -9.01 -12.83 -6.19
N ALA A 91 -7.97 -12.11 -5.76
CA ALA A 91 -7.30 -11.06 -6.51
C ALA A 91 -6.04 -11.60 -7.23
N PHE A 92 -5.59 -10.87 -8.25
CA PHE A 92 -4.31 -11.11 -8.92
C PHE A 92 -3.36 -9.98 -8.55
N VAL A 93 -2.35 -10.32 -7.76
CA VAL A 93 -1.35 -9.39 -7.26
C VAL A 93 -0.11 -9.46 -8.14
N MET A 94 0.37 -8.32 -8.62
CA MET A 94 1.57 -8.26 -9.43
C MET A 94 2.78 -8.66 -8.59
N GLN A 95 3.56 -9.63 -9.09
CA GLN A 95 4.75 -10.14 -8.43
C GLN A 95 6.02 -9.62 -9.08
N TYR A 96 6.01 -9.48 -10.40
CA TYR A 96 7.18 -9.07 -11.16
C TYR A 96 6.77 -8.43 -12.49
N VAL A 97 7.52 -7.41 -12.89
CA VAL A 97 7.47 -6.78 -14.22
C VAL A 97 8.90 -6.52 -14.68
N ASN A 98 9.19 -6.83 -15.93
CA ASN A 98 10.53 -6.59 -16.47
C ASN A 98 10.75 -5.12 -16.88
N LYS A 99 12.00 -4.80 -17.24
CA LYS A 99 12.39 -3.46 -17.66
C LYS A 99 11.62 -2.97 -18.89
N ALA A 100 11.37 -3.83 -19.88
CA ALA A 100 10.62 -3.48 -21.08
C ALA A 100 9.16 -3.09 -20.76
N TYR A 101 8.51 -3.80 -19.82
CA TYR A 101 7.18 -3.45 -19.35
C TYR A 101 7.16 -2.10 -18.63
N TYR A 102 8.13 -1.88 -17.74
CA TYR A 102 8.27 -0.63 -17.00
C TYR A 102 8.35 0.59 -17.93
N LEU A 103 9.31 0.58 -18.85
CA LEU A 103 9.57 1.70 -19.76
C LEU A 103 8.35 2.00 -20.64
N LYS A 104 7.62 0.96 -21.07
CA LYS A 104 6.50 1.13 -22.00
C LYS A 104 5.18 1.49 -21.31
N TYR A 105 4.91 0.95 -20.13
CA TYR A 105 3.59 1.02 -19.53
C TYR A 105 3.53 1.71 -18.16
N LEU A 106 4.61 1.73 -17.38
CA LEU A 106 4.58 2.31 -16.04
C LEU A 106 5.20 3.71 -16.00
N GLU A 107 6.34 3.88 -16.66
CA GLU A 107 7.05 5.17 -16.70
C GLU A 107 6.19 6.31 -17.28
N PRO A 108 5.45 6.13 -18.38
CA PRO A 108 4.56 7.18 -18.89
C PRO A 108 3.38 7.51 -17.96
N ARG A 109 3.08 6.64 -16.99
CA ARG A 109 2.06 6.86 -15.95
C ARG A 109 2.64 7.48 -14.67
N GLY A 110 3.95 7.66 -14.58
CA GLY A 110 4.63 8.13 -13.37
C GLY A 110 4.76 7.07 -12.28
N PHE A 111 4.63 5.78 -12.61
CA PHE A 111 4.81 4.68 -11.66
C PHE A 111 6.18 4.01 -11.82
N SER A 112 6.81 3.66 -10.71
CA SER A 112 7.94 2.74 -10.70
C SER A 112 7.47 1.28 -10.81
N ARG A 113 8.40 0.37 -11.09
CA ARG A 113 8.13 -1.08 -11.00
C ARG A 113 7.61 -1.48 -9.63
N TYR A 114 8.15 -0.86 -8.59
CA TYR A 114 7.90 -1.20 -7.20
C TYR A 114 6.53 -0.72 -6.71
N ASP A 115 5.97 0.32 -7.33
CA ASP A 115 4.61 0.77 -7.03
C ASP A 115 3.56 -0.22 -7.53
N TYR A 116 3.85 -0.91 -8.64
CA TYR A 116 2.96 -1.93 -9.18
C TYR A 116 3.18 -3.30 -8.52
N MET A 117 4.42 -3.68 -8.21
CA MET A 117 4.70 -4.93 -7.49
C MET A 117 4.05 -4.93 -6.10
N GLY A 118 3.22 -5.93 -5.81
CA GLY A 118 2.40 -5.99 -4.60
C GLY A 118 0.99 -5.37 -4.76
N SER A 119 0.74 -4.66 -5.86
CA SER A 119 -0.54 -4.03 -6.18
C SER A 119 -1.33 -4.85 -7.21
N THR A 120 -2.60 -4.50 -7.39
CA THR A 120 -3.48 -5.08 -8.40
C THR A 120 -3.57 -4.20 -9.64
N ASP A 121 -4.12 -4.71 -10.73
CA ASP A 121 -4.34 -3.90 -11.94
C ASP A 121 -5.27 -2.71 -11.70
N PHE A 122 -6.18 -2.81 -10.72
CA PHE A 122 -7.13 -1.74 -10.38
C PHE A 122 -6.46 -0.53 -9.73
N ASP A 123 -5.26 -0.70 -9.18
CA ASP A 123 -4.50 0.37 -8.55
C ASP A 123 -3.74 1.21 -9.60
N ILE A 124 -3.48 0.65 -10.79
CA ILE A 124 -2.62 1.25 -11.83
C ILE A 124 -3.41 1.64 -13.09
N TYR A 125 -4.43 0.87 -13.48
CA TYR A 125 -5.17 1.05 -14.72
C TYR A 125 -6.60 1.51 -14.48
N ASP A 126 -7.22 2.10 -15.52
CA ASP A 126 -8.63 2.44 -15.47
C ASP A 126 -9.49 1.19 -15.24
N GLN A 127 -10.61 1.37 -14.55
CA GLN A 127 -11.49 0.28 -14.12
C GLN A 127 -11.87 -0.67 -15.26
N LYS A 128 -12.08 -0.15 -16.48
CA LYS A 128 -12.44 -0.98 -17.64
C LYS A 128 -11.28 -1.85 -18.07
N THR A 129 -10.06 -1.32 -18.18
CA THR A 129 -8.86 -2.10 -18.50
C THR A 129 -8.58 -3.15 -17.43
N ALA A 130 -8.58 -2.75 -16.15
CA ALA A 130 -8.33 -3.66 -15.02
C ALA A 130 -9.36 -4.80 -14.93
N SER A 131 -10.64 -4.50 -15.17
CA SER A 131 -11.71 -5.53 -15.16
C SER A 131 -11.51 -6.56 -16.27
N VAL A 132 -11.09 -6.12 -17.46
CA VAL A 132 -10.81 -7.03 -18.59
C VAL A 132 -9.61 -7.93 -18.26
N PHE A 133 -8.53 -7.36 -17.71
CA PHE A 133 -7.37 -8.13 -17.29
C PHE A 133 -7.73 -9.15 -16.23
N HIS A 134 -8.46 -8.74 -15.19
CA HIS A 134 -8.90 -9.62 -14.12
C HIS A 134 -9.75 -10.79 -14.65
N ALA A 135 -10.73 -10.52 -15.52
CA ALA A 135 -11.58 -11.57 -16.09
C ALA A 135 -10.79 -12.60 -16.90
N ARG A 136 -9.78 -12.13 -17.66
CA ARG A 136 -8.93 -13.00 -18.47
C ARG A 136 -7.98 -13.82 -17.60
N ASP A 137 -7.34 -13.20 -16.63
CA ASP A 137 -6.44 -13.87 -15.69
C ASP A 137 -7.23 -14.90 -14.85
N LEU A 138 -8.48 -14.60 -14.49
CA LEU A 138 -9.40 -15.55 -13.85
C LEU A 138 -9.74 -16.72 -14.76
N SER A 139 -10.03 -16.47 -16.05
CA SER A 139 -10.33 -17.54 -17.00
C SER A 139 -9.15 -18.52 -17.16
N LEU A 140 -7.91 -18.00 -17.19
CA LEU A 140 -6.69 -18.80 -17.24
C LEU A 140 -6.44 -19.54 -15.94
N ALA A 141 -6.72 -18.90 -14.79
CA ALA A 141 -6.57 -19.53 -13.49
C ALA A 141 -7.49 -20.75 -13.33
N ILE A 142 -8.66 -20.75 -13.97
CA ILE A 142 -9.61 -21.87 -13.98
C ILE A 142 -9.18 -22.92 -15.02
N ASP A 143 -9.06 -22.51 -16.29
CA ASP A 143 -8.87 -23.42 -17.42
C ASP A 143 -7.46 -24.02 -17.50
N GLY A 144 -6.44 -23.23 -17.15
CA GLY A 144 -5.05 -23.64 -17.15
C GLY A 144 -4.35 -23.72 -18.49
N SER A 145 -5.06 -23.53 -19.60
CA SER A 145 -4.45 -23.42 -20.93
C SER A 145 -3.75 -22.06 -21.11
N TRP A 146 -2.70 -22.04 -21.93
CA TRP A 146 -2.17 -20.78 -22.44
C TRP A 146 -3.15 -20.21 -23.47
N ARG A 147 -3.30 -18.88 -23.52
CA ARG A 147 -4.16 -18.21 -24.49
C ARG A 147 -3.55 -16.91 -24.96
N ARG A 148 -3.89 -16.54 -26.19
CA ARG A 148 -3.59 -15.23 -26.78
C ARG A 148 -4.82 -14.34 -26.65
N PHE A 149 -4.62 -13.11 -26.23
CA PHE A 149 -5.68 -12.13 -26.02
C PHE A 149 -5.35 -10.85 -26.78
N ASP A 150 -6.36 -10.32 -27.46
CA ASP A 150 -6.37 -8.92 -27.92
C ASP A 150 -6.88 -8.06 -26.77
N GLU A 151 -5.98 -7.38 -26.06
CA GLU A 151 -6.29 -6.46 -24.98
C GLU A 151 -6.14 -5.01 -25.44
N SER A 152 -6.63 -4.07 -24.65
CA SER A 152 -6.42 -2.65 -24.93
C SER A 152 -6.17 -1.90 -23.65
N ILE A 153 -5.23 -0.97 -23.67
CA ILE A 153 -4.92 -0.09 -22.55
C ILE A 153 -5.24 1.34 -22.95
N LEU A 154 -5.77 2.12 -22.02
CA LEU A 154 -5.90 3.56 -22.18
C LEU A 154 -4.53 4.23 -22.01
N GLU A 155 -3.99 4.82 -23.06
CA GLU A 155 -2.76 5.62 -23.00
C GLU A 155 -3.01 6.94 -22.25
N VAL A 156 -2.05 7.31 -21.39
CA VAL A 156 -2.16 8.54 -20.58
C VAL A 156 -2.03 9.79 -21.43
N GLU A 157 -1.10 9.80 -22.38
CA GLU A 157 -0.77 10.99 -23.17
C GLU A 157 -1.86 11.32 -24.20
N THR A 158 -2.37 10.30 -24.89
CA THR A 158 -3.31 10.46 -26.02
C THR A 158 -4.77 10.29 -25.60
N ASN A 159 -5.01 9.70 -24.42
CA ASN A 159 -6.34 9.24 -23.98
C ASN A 159 -7.02 8.30 -24.99
N GLN A 160 -6.24 7.66 -25.87
CA GLN A 160 -6.70 6.67 -26.84
C GLN A 160 -6.44 5.26 -26.33
N ARG A 161 -7.23 4.30 -26.84
CA ARG A 161 -7.03 2.88 -26.51
C ARG A 161 -6.09 2.25 -27.52
N THR A 162 -4.92 1.85 -27.06
CA THR A 162 -3.95 1.10 -27.85
C THR A 162 -4.19 -0.38 -27.68
N ARG A 163 -4.29 -1.09 -28.81
CA ARG A 163 -4.45 -2.55 -28.84
C ARG A 163 -3.12 -3.23 -28.52
N LEU A 164 -3.22 -4.33 -27.80
CA LEU A 164 -2.11 -5.14 -27.33
C LEU A 164 -2.40 -6.59 -27.62
N ASP A 165 -1.43 -7.23 -28.26
CA ASP A 165 -1.46 -8.66 -28.44
C ASP A 165 -0.67 -9.34 -27.33
N VAL A 166 -1.34 -10.15 -26.53
CA VAL A 166 -0.75 -10.70 -25.30
C VAL A 166 -0.90 -12.20 -25.26
N ILE A 167 0.19 -12.92 -24.99
CA ILE A 167 0.15 -14.33 -24.60
C ILE A 167 0.18 -14.39 -23.09
N LYS A 168 -0.75 -15.14 -22.52
CA LYS A 168 -0.79 -15.43 -21.09
C LYS A 168 -0.86 -16.93 -20.85
N TRP A 169 -0.23 -17.40 -19.79
CA TRP A 169 -0.26 -18.80 -19.39
C TRP A 169 -0.23 -18.95 -17.88
N ARG A 170 -0.76 -20.08 -17.40
CA ARG A 170 -0.79 -20.43 -15.98
C ARG A 170 0.38 -21.35 -15.63
N ILE A 171 1.00 -21.10 -14.49
CA ILE A 171 1.91 -22.03 -13.81
C ILE A 171 1.38 -22.28 -12.41
N ILE A 172 1.43 -23.53 -11.94
CA ILE A 172 1.13 -23.87 -10.54
C ILE A 172 2.45 -24.22 -9.87
N GLU A 173 2.84 -23.43 -8.87
CA GLU A 173 4.07 -23.64 -8.13
C GLU A 173 3.80 -23.58 -6.63
N ARG A 174 4.18 -24.61 -5.87
CA ARG A 174 4.00 -24.67 -4.41
C ARG A 174 2.56 -24.37 -3.95
N GLN A 175 1.56 -24.84 -4.71
CA GLN A 175 0.11 -24.58 -4.52
C GLN A 175 -0.37 -23.17 -4.89
N ASP A 176 0.54 -22.29 -5.31
CA ASP A 176 0.20 -20.97 -5.82
C ASP A 176 -0.15 -21.03 -7.30
N THR A 177 -1.19 -20.28 -7.67
CA THR A 177 -1.53 -20.06 -9.08
C THR A 177 -0.85 -18.80 -9.57
N LEU A 178 0.13 -18.97 -10.45
CA LEU A 178 0.86 -17.90 -11.11
C LEU A 178 0.32 -17.71 -12.52
N ILE A 179 0.12 -16.45 -12.90
CA ILE A 179 -0.24 -16.06 -14.27
C ILE A 179 0.92 -15.26 -14.83
N TYR A 180 1.52 -15.79 -15.87
CA TYR A 180 2.54 -15.09 -16.65
C TYR A 180 1.89 -14.47 -17.88
N GLY A 181 2.42 -13.33 -18.30
CA GLY A 181 2.02 -12.69 -19.53
C GLY A 181 3.19 -12.04 -20.23
N MET A 182 3.10 -11.97 -21.56
CA MET A 182 4.02 -11.22 -22.38
C MET A 182 3.29 -10.53 -23.53
N VAL A 183 3.70 -9.31 -23.85
CA VAL A 183 3.23 -8.63 -25.07
C VAL A 183 3.99 -9.16 -26.26
N ILE A 184 3.27 -9.66 -27.27
CA ILE A 184 3.87 -9.97 -28.57
C ILE A 184 3.92 -8.67 -29.37
N PRO A 185 5.05 -8.34 -30.02
CA PRO A 185 5.07 -7.28 -31.00
C PRO A 185 4.08 -7.61 -32.12
N GLU A 186 3.29 -6.63 -32.53
CA GLU A 186 2.49 -6.73 -33.74
C GLU A 186 3.45 -7.05 -34.89
N LYS A 187 3.12 -8.04 -35.74
CA LYS A 187 4.00 -8.45 -36.83
C LYS A 187 4.42 -7.19 -37.60
N ILE A 188 5.72 -6.89 -37.63
CA ILE A 188 6.27 -5.95 -38.61
C ILE A 188 5.90 -6.57 -39.97
N LYS A 189 4.94 -5.96 -40.65
CA LYS A 189 4.60 -6.31 -42.03
C LYS A 189 5.72 -5.89 -42.96
#